data_AF-A0A223FXQ8-F1
#
_entry.id   AF-A0A223FXQ8-F1
#
_cell.length_a   1.000
_cell.length_b   1.000
_cell.length_c   1.000
_cell.angle_alpha   90.00
_cell.angle_beta   90.00
_cell.angle_gamma   90.00
#
_symmetry.space_group_name_H-M   'P 1'
#
loop_
_entity.id
_entity.type
_entity.pdbx_description
1 polymer ?
#
loop_
_entity_poly.entity_id
_entity_poly.type
_entity_poly.pdbx_seq_one_letter_code
_entity_poly.pdbx_strand_id
1 'polypeptide(L)'
;MAKKKVLISLLYLASIVFLPWWISLSFNKSLESWFTNWWNTRQSEIFLNDIQEKSILKEFIDLEELLRLDEMIKEYPETHLQKPRIEIYKETIQLIKMHNEDRIHTILHFSTNIICFAILSGYSILGNEELVILNSWFQEFLYNLSDTIKAFSILLLTDLCIGFHSPHGWELMIGSVYKDFGFAHNDQIISGLVSTFPVILDTIFKYWIFRYLNRVSPSLVVIYHSMND
;
A
#
# COMPACT_ATOMS: atom_id res chain seq x y z
N MET A 1 -32.97 18.13 -17.86
CA MET A 1 -31.52 18.10 -18.15
C MET A 1 -30.65 17.94 -16.91
N ALA A 2 -30.87 18.70 -15.83
CA ALA A 2 -30.05 18.63 -14.60
C ALA A 2 -29.97 17.22 -13.98
N LYS A 3 -31.10 16.53 -13.78
CA LYS A 3 -31.13 15.15 -13.23
C LYS A 3 -30.33 14.13 -14.06
N LYS A 4 -30.29 14.28 -15.38
CA LYS A 4 -29.53 13.40 -16.28
C LYS A 4 -28.02 13.63 -16.15
N LYS A 5 -27.59 14.89 -15.97
CA LYS A 5 -26.18 15.23 -15.74
C LYS A 5 -25.67 14.70 -14.39
N VAL A 6 -26.46 14.81 -13.33
CA VAL A 6 -26.12 14.27 -12.00
C VAL A 6 -25.95 12.74 -12.05
N LEU A 7 -26.84 12.03 -12.77
CA LEU A 7 -26.73 10.59 -12.95
C LEU A 7 -25.43 10.19 -13.68
N ILE A 8 -25.06 10.93 -14.74
CA ILE A 8 -23.83 10.70 -15.50
C ILE A 8 -22.60 10.94 -14.61
N SER A 9 -22.59 12.02 -13.84
CA SER A 9 -21.52 12.31 -12.87
C SER A 9 -21.40 11.24 -11.76
N LEU A 10 -22.53 10.70 -11.28
CA LEU A 10 -22.52 9.60 -10.32
C LEU A 10 -21.99 8.29 -10.94
N LEU A 11 -22.37 8.00 -12.19
CA LEU A 11 -21.84 6.86 -12.94
C LEU A 11 -20.34 6.99 -13.19
N TYR A 12 -19.85 8.21 -13.45
CA TYR A 12 -18.43 8.50 -13.59
C TYR A 12 -17.66 8.29 -12.28
N LEU A 13 -18.21 8.73 -11.14
CA LEU A 13 -17.66 8.44 -9.81
C LEU A 13 -17.59 6.93 -9.55
N ALA A 14 -18.67 6.20 -9.83
CA ALA A 14 -18.68 4.75 -9.72
C ALA A 14 -17.63 4.11 -10.64
N SER A 15 -17.51 4.60 -11.87
CA SER A 15 -16.49 4.15 -12.83
C SER A 15 -15.08 4.31 -12.25
N ILE A 16 -14.72 5.47 -11.71
CA ILE A 16 -13.41 5.69 -11.09
C ILE A 16 -13.12 4.69 -9.96
N VAL A 17 -14.13 4.31 -9.16
CA VAL A 17 -13.96 3.38 -8.04
C VAL A 17 -13.83 1.92 -8.51
N PHE A 18 -14.62 1.51 -9.50
CA PHE A 18 -14.66 0.12 -9.94
C PHE A 18 -13.65 -0.22 -11.05
N LEU A 19 -13.23 0.75 -11.85
CA LEU A 19 -12.29 0.59 -12.96
C LEU A 19 -10.91 0.04 -12.53
N PRO A 20 -10.32 0.43 -11.38
CA PRO A 20 -9.08 -0.19 -10.87
C PRO A 20 -9.24 -1.69 -10.62
N TRP A 21 -10.39 -2.09 -10.09
CA TRP A 21 -10.67 -3.49 -9.79
C TRP A 21 -10.82 -4.31 -11.08
N TRP A 22 -11.50 -3.76 -12.09
CA TRP A 22 -11.61 -4.38 -13.41
C TRP A 22 -10.27 -4.51 -14.14
N ILE A 23 -9.39 -3.50 -14.01
CA ILE A 23 -8.02 -3.55 -14.55
C ILE A 23 -7.24 -4.64 -13.85
N SER A 24 -7.22 -4.65 -12.51
CA SER A 24 -6.50 -5.66 -11.74
C SER A 24 -6.95 -7.08 -12.11
N LEU A 25 -8.26 -7.33 -12.17
CA LEU A 25 -8.80 -8.65 -12.54
C LEU A 25 -8.37 -9.09 -13.95
N SER A 26 -8.37 -8.17 -14.92
CA SER A 26 -8.11 -8.48 -16.33
C SER A 26 -6.61 -8.59 -16.63
N PHE A 27 -5.81 -7.71 -16.05
CA PHE A 27 -4.39 -7.62 -16.32
C PHE A 27 -3.56 -8.61 -15.51
N ASN A 28 -3.95 -8.94 -14.27
CA ASN A 28 -3.11 -9.77 -13.40
C ASN A 28 -2.84 -11.14 -14.05
N LYS A 29 -3.88 -11.84 -14.53
CA LYS A 29 -3.74 -13.16 -15.15
C LYS A 29 -2.98 -13.15 -16.50
N SER A 30 -3.17 -12.09 -17.29
CA SER A 30 -2.52 -11.96 -18.61
C SER A 30 -1.04 -11.57 -18.48
N LEU A 31 -0.75 -10.58 -17.63
CA LEU A 31 0.60 -10.13 -17.37
C LEU A 31 1.42 -11.20 -16.64
N GLU A 32 0.83 -11.95 -15.72
CA GLU A 32 1.50 -13.04 -15.03
C GLU A 32 1.99 -14.13 -16.00
N SER A 33 1.13 -14.60 -16.90
CA SER A 33 1.48 -15.61 -17.90
C SER A 33 2.54 -15.10 -18.89
N TRP A 34 2.44 -13.85 -19.33
CA TRP A 34 3.42 -13.26 -20.24
C TRP A 34 4.77 -13.00 -19.58
N PHE A 35 4.76 -12.42 -18.38
CA PHE A 35 5.97 -12.05 -17.64
C PHE A 35 6.72 -13.29 -17.14
N THR A 36 6.03 -14.32 -16.64
CA THR A 36 6.67 -15.58 -16.23
C THR A 36 7.34 -16.27 -17.42
N ASN A 37 6.67 -16.35 -18.58
CA ASN A 37 7.28 -16.92 -19.79
C ASN A 37 8.48 -16.11 -20.28
N TRP A 38 8.37 -14.78 -20.27
CA TRP A 38 9.46 -13.89 -20.65
C TRP A 38 10.65 -13.98 -19.69
N TRP A 39 10.39 -13.97 -18.37
CA TRP A 39 11.39 -14.10 -17.32
C TRP A 39 12.12 -15.43 -17.42
N ASN A 40 11.40 -16.55 -17.55
CA ASN A 40 11.98 -17.89 -17.70
C ASN A 40 12.84 -18.04 -18.97
N THR A 41 12.54 -17.30 -20.04
CA THR A 41 13.30 -17.37 -21.30
C THR A 41 14.57 -16.50 -21.26
N ARG A 42 14.58 -15.45 -20.42
CA ARG A 42 15.61 -14.39 -20.45
C ARG A 42 16.57 -14.42 -19.26
N GLN A 43 16.19 -15.06 -18.16
CA GLN A 43 16.95 -15.05 -16.92
C GLN A 43 17.81 -16.31 -16.76
N SER A 44 19.11 -16.22 -17.09
CA SER A 44 20.11 -17.24 -16.73
C SER A 44 20.84 -16.95 -15.41
N GLU A 45 20.69 -15.74 -14.85
CA GLU A 45 21.36 -15.32 -13.61
C GLU A 45 20.37 -14.67 -12.65
N ILE A 46 20.35 -15.16 -11.40
CA ILE A 46 19.50 -14.69 -10.32
C ILE A 46 20.01 -13.31 -9.89
N PHE A 47 19.34 -12.25 -10.34
CA PHE A 47 19.72 -10.87 -10.00
C PHE A 47 19.17 -10.54 -8.60
N LEU A 48 19.93 -10.91 -7.57
CA LEU A 48 19.64 -10.55 -6.17
C LEU A 48 20.22 -9.17 -5.86
N ASN A 49 19.47 -8.36 -5.11
CA ASN A 49 20.01 -7.16 -4.49
C ASN A 49 20.79 -7.56 -3.22
N ASP A 50 21.86 -6.85 -2.85
CA ASP A 50 22.75 -7.19 -1.71
C ASP A 50 22.00 -7.42 -0.38
N ILE A 51 20.87 -6.72 -0.21
CA ILE A 51 20.00 -6.83 0.96
C ILE A 51 19.23 -8.16 0.98
N GLN A 52 18.76 -8.61 -0.20
CA GLN A 52 18.02 -9.88 -0.35
C GLN A 52 18.95 -11.08 -0.27
N GLU A 53 20.18 -10.96 -0.79
CA GLU A 53 21.18 -12.01 -0.64
C GLU A 53 21.46 -12.30 0.84
N LYS A 54 21.59 -11.25 1.67
CA LYS A 54 21.75 -11.40 3.12
C LYS A 54 20.55 -12.04 3.80
N SER A 55 19.32 -11.75 3.38
CA SER A 55 18.13 -12.38 3.98
C SER A 55 18.04 -13.85 3.62
N ILE A 56 18.31 -14.21 2.36
CA ILE A 56 18.32 -15.60 1.89
C ILE A 56 19.44 -16.39 2.58
N LEU A 57 20.62 -15.79 2.74
CA LEU A 57 21.74 -16.42 3.43
C LEU A 57 21.44 -16.65 4.92
N LYS A 58 20.70 -15.73 5.55
CA LYS A 58 20.24 -15.91 6.94
C LYS A 58 19.22 -17.06 7.05
N GLU A 59 18.21 -17.10 6.19
CA GLU A 59 17.23 -18.21 6.16
C GLU A 59 17.91 -19.56 5.90
N PHE A 60 18.96 -19.58 5.06
CA PHE A 60 19.77 -20.77 4.83
C PHE A 60 20.51 -21.24 6.09
N ILE A 61 21.13 -20.31 6.84
CA ILE A 61 21.80 -20.63 8.12
C ILE A 61 20.78 -21.16 9.13
N ASP A 62 19.62 -20.51 9.26
CA ASP A 62 18.56 -20.93 10.20
C ASP A 62 18.06 -22.35 9.89
N LEU A 63 17.93 -22.71 8.61
CA LEU A 63 17.57 -24.07 8.18
C LEU A 63 18.68 -25.10 8.45
N GLU A 64 19.95 -24.74 8.20
CA GLU A 64 21.08 -25.60 8.53
C GLU A 64 21.14 -25.89 10.04
N GLU A 65 20.89 -24.88 10.88
CA GLU A 65 20.80 -25.03 12.32
C GLU A 65 19.63 -25.92 12.76
N LEU A 66 18.44 -25.74 12.17
CA LEU A 66 17.26 -26.57 12.45
C LEU A 66 17.49 -28.05 12.11
N LEU A 67 18.06 -28.33 10.94
CA LEU A 67 18.35 -29.71 10.52
C LEU A 67 19.43 -30.35 11.40
N ARG A 68 20.43 -29.56 11.81
CA ARG A 68 21.47 -30.02 12.74
C ARG A 68 20.90 -30.35 14.12
N LEU A 69 19.90 -29.60 14.59
CA LEU A 69 19.15 -29.92 15.82
C LEU A 69 18.33 -31.20 15.69
N ASP A 70 17.64 -31.41 14.56
CA ASP A 70 16.88 -32.64 14.30
C ASP A 70 17.79 -33.88 14.29
N GLU A 71 19.01 -33.76 13.73
CA GLU A 71 20.02 -34.82 13.75
C GLU A 71 20.50 -35.15 15.18
N MET A 72 20.67 -34.15 16.05
CA MET A 72 21.06 -34.35 17.45
C MET A 72 19.95 -35.00 18.30
N ILE A 73 18.69 -34.80 17.92
CA ILE A 73 17.53 -35.39 18.62
C ILE A 73 17.30 -36.85 18.20
N LYS A 74 17.75 -37.26 17.00
CA LYS A 74 17.64 -38.65 16.54
C LYS A 74 18.57 -39.59 17.31
N GLU A 75 17.96 -40.57 17.97
CA GLU A 75 18.62 -41.54 18.87
C GLU A 75 19.56 -42.54 18.15
N TYR A 76 19.54 -42.59 16.81
CA TYR A 76 20.44 -43.39 15.98
C TYR A 76 21.03 -42.54 14.83
N PRO A 77 22.37 -42.35 14.78
CA PRO A 77 22.99 -41.65 13.67
C PRO A 77 23.05 -42.60 12.46
N GLU A 78 22.11 -42.47 11.53
CA GLU A 78 22.25 -43.12 10.22
C GLU A 78 23.48 -42.50 9.53
N THR A 79 24.51 -43.32 9.32
CA THR A 79 25.74 -43.01 8.59
C THR A 79 25.45 -42.66 7.12
N HIS A 80 24.90 -41.48 6.85
CA HIS A 80 24.80 -40.92 5.50
C HIS A 80 24.77 -39.39 5.56
N LEU A 81 25.91 -38.77 5.88
CA LEU A 81 26.14 -37.31 5.75
C LEU A 81 25.80 -36.71 4.37
N GLN A 82 25.59 -37.54 3.33
CA GLN A 82 25.18 -37.12 1.99
C GLN A 82 23.66 -36.93 1.84
N LYS A 83 22.84 -37.67 2.59
CA LYS A 83 21.37 -37.58 2.55
C LYS A 83 20.85 -36.21 3.03
N PRO A 84 21.31 -35.66 4.18
CA PRO A 84 20.87 -34.33 4.62
C PRO A 84 21.38 -33.23 3.68
N ARG A 85 22.58 -33.36 3.07
CA ARG A 85 23.04 -32.37 2.08
C ARG A 85 22.18 -32.29 0.83
N ILE A 86 21.70 -33.43 0.33
CA ILE A 86 20.81 -33.46 -0.85
C ILE A 86 19.43 -32.88 -0.50
N GLU A 87 18.94 -33.16 0.71
CA GLU A 87 17.69 -32.62 1.23
C GLU A 87 17.78 -31.10 1.43
N ILE A 88 18.84 -30.61 2.08
CA ILE A 88 19.18 -29.18 2.21
C ILE A 88 19.24 -28.52 0.84
N TYR A 89 19.95 -29.12 -0.12
CA TYR A 89 20.08 -28.56 -1.46
C TYR A 89 18.73 -28.47 -2.19
N LYS A 90 17.87 -29.48 -2.03
CA LYS A 90 16.54 -29.50 -2.61
C LYS A 90 15.62 -28.45 -1.96
N GLU A 91 15.64 -28.33 -0.64
CA GLU A 91 14.88 -27.31 0.09
C GLU A 91 15.37 -25.89 -0.25
N THR A 92 16.69 -25.70 -0.36
CA THR A 92 17.29 -24.43 -0.78
C THR A 92 16.84 -24.03 -2.19
N ILE A 93 16.83 -24.98 -3.14
CA ILE A 93 16.29 -24.73 -4.48
C ILE A 93 14.81 -24.37 -4.43
N GLN A 94 14.03 -25.03 -3.58
CA GLN A 94 12.60 -24.72 -3.41
C GLN A 94 12.40 -23.31 -2.83
N LEU A 95 13.19 -22.91 -1.84
CA LEU A 95 13.15 -21.56 -1.25
C LEU A 95 13.52 -20.48 -2.26
N ILE A 96 14.60 -20.69 -3.02
CA ILE A 96 15.01 -19.78 -4.10
C ILE A 96 13.89 -19.67 -5.14
N LYS A 97 13.23 -20.78 -5.47
CA LYS A 97 12.11 -20.79 -6.41
C LYS A 97 10.90 -20.02 -5.88
N MET A 98 10.50 -20.27 -4.63
CA MET A 98 9.40 -19.55 -3.97
C MET A 98 9.69 -18.05 -3.89
N HIS A 99 10.90 -17.65 -3.48
CA HIS A 99 11.29 -16.24 -3.42
C HIS A 99 11.29 -15.57 -4.80
N ASN A 100 11.72 -16.28 -5.85
CA ASN A 100 11.65 -15.76 -7.21
C ASN A 100 10.20 -15.60 -7.70
N GLU A 101 9.32 -16.56 -7.40
CA GLU A 101 7.89 -16.46 -7.72
C GLU A 101 7.24 -15.28 -6.99
N ASP A 102 7.51 -15.11 -5.70
CA ASP A 102 7.03 -13.97 -4.90
C ASP A 102 7.54 -12.64 -5.47
N ARG A 103 8.82 -12.57 -5.87
CA ARG A 103 9.38 -11.37 -6.51
C ARG A 103 8.72 -11.05 -7.83
N ILE A 104 8.49 -12.05 -8.68
CA ILE A 104 7.76 -11.88 -9.94
C ILE A 104 6.36 -11.32 -9.64
N HIS A 105 5.67 -11.89 -8.65
CA HIS A 105 4.35 -11.43 -8.24
C HIS A 105 4.36 -9.99 -7.71
N THR A 106 5.33 -9.61 -6.87
CA THR A 106 5.49 -8.22 -6.38
C THR A 106 5.74 -7.24 -7.52
N ILE A 107 6.64 -7.57 -8.46
CA ILE A 107 6.94 -6.71 -9.62
C ILE A 107 5.71 -6.57 -10.52
N LEU A 108 4.98 -7.66 -10.75
CA LEU A 108 3.73 -7.67 -11.53
C LEU A 108 2.65 -6.81 -10.87
N HIS A 109 2.45 -6.96 -9.56
CA HIS A 109 1.49 -6.17 -8.81
C HIS A 109 1.83 -4.68 -8.86
N PHE A 110 3.10 -4.34 -8.64
CA PHE A 110 3.58 -2.96 -8.76
C PHE A 110 3.39 -2.38 -10.17
N SER A 111 3.71 -3.16 -11.21
CA SER A 111 3.53 -2.75 -12.61
C SER A 111 2.06 -2.55 -12.96
N THR A 112 1.19 -3.45 -12.47
CA THR A 112 -0.26 -3.35 -12.64
C THR A 112 -0.81 -2.09 -11.96
N ASN A 113 -0.31 -1.75 -10.78
CA ASN A 113 -0.68 -0.51 -10.08
C ASN A 113 -0.27 0.74 -10.87
N ILE A 114 0.93 0.76 -11.47
CA ILE A 114 1.37 1.87 -12.33
C ILE A 114 0.48 2.00 -13.56
N ILE A 115 0.19 0.90 -14.25
CA ILE A 115 -0.70 0.89 -15.42
C ILE A 115 -2.09 1.38 -15.03
N CYS A 116 -2.63 0.90 -13.92
CA CYS A 116 -3.91 1.33 -13.38
C CYS A 116 -3.91 2.83 -13.10
N PHE A 117 -2.88 3.36 -12.46
CA PHE A 117 -2.74 4.79 -12.19
C PHE A 117 -2.69 5.61 -13.48
N ALA A 118 -1.95 5.15 -14.50
CA ALA A 118 -1.89 5.81 -15.80
C ALA A 118 -3.24 5.83 -16.51
N ILE A 119 -3.99 4.72 -16.49
CA ILE A 119 -5.33 4.63 -17.08
C ILE A 119 -6.32 5.55 -16.35
N LEU A 120 -6.31 5.54 -15.01
CA LEU A 120 -7.17 6.42 -14.20
C LEU A 120 -6.84 7.89 -14.43
N SER A 121 -5.56 8.23 -14.52
CA SER A 121 -5.11 9.59 -14.82
C SER A 121 -5.58 10.01 -16.22
N GLY A 122 -5.38 9.17 -17.23
CA GLY A 122 -5.87 9.42 -18.59
C GLY A 122 -7.38 9.57 -18.66
N TYR A 123 -8.12 8.70 -17.96
CA TYR A 123 -9.58 8.77 -17.86
C TYR A 123 -10.05 10.06 -17.18
N SER A 124 -9.35 10.49 -16.12
CA SER A 124 -9.62 11.74 -15.40
C SER A 124 -9.40 12.98 -16.27
N ILE A 125 -8.32 12.99 -17.06
CA ILE A 125 -8.01 14.09 -17.97
C ILE A 125 -9.05 14.18 -19.10
N LEU A 126 -9.48 13.04 -19.65
CA LEU A 126 -10.47 13.00 -20.72
C LEU A 126 -11.88 13.35 -20.21
N GLY A 127 -12.22 12.94 -18.98
CA GLY A 127 -13.49 13.21 -18.29
C GLY A 127 -13.57 14.55 -17.56
N ASN A 128 -12.76 15.55 -17.95
CA ASN A 128 -12.66 16.83 -17.25
C ASN A 128 -14.02 17.55 -17.08
N GLU A 129 -14.91 17.49 -18.08
CA GLU A 129 -16.25 18.09 -17.97
C GLU A 129 -17.08 17.47 -16.84
N GLU A 130 -17.02 16.15 -16.69
CA GLU A 130 -17.75 15.42 -15.65
C GLU A 130 -17.14 15.70 -14.27
N LEU A 131 -15.82 15.85 -14.18
CA LEU A 131 -15.13 16.29 -12.96
C LEU A 131 -15.52 17.71 -12.55
N VAL A 132 -15.66 18.65 -13.49
CA VAL A 132 -16.12 20.02 -13.19
C VAL A 132 -17.56 20.00 -12.67
N ILE A 133 -18.44 19.19 -13.27
CA ILE A 133 -19.82 19.02 -12.78
C ILE A 133 -19.82 18.42 -11.38
N LEU A 134 -19.03 17.37 -11.13
CA LEU A 134 -18.87 16.77 -9.81
C LEU A 134 -18.36 17.77 -8.77
N ASN A 135 -17.35 18.56 -9.12
CA ASN A 135 -16.81 19.59 -8.24
C ASN A 135 -17.90 20.63 -7.92
N SER A 136 -18.67 21.08 -8.90
CA SER A 136 -19.77 22.02 -8.66
C SER A 136 -20.86 21.44 -7.76
N TRP A 137 -21.22 20.17 -7.96
CA TRP A 137 -22.19 19.46 -7.12
C TRP A 137 -21.69 19.27 -5.69
N PHE A 138 -20.42 18.90 -5.53
CA PHE A 138 -19.79 18.74 -4.22
C PHE A 138 -19.68 20.07 -3.48
N GLN A 139 -19.32 21.15 -4.18
CA GLN A 139 -19.32 22.50 -3.63
C GLN A 139 -20.73 22.90 -3.18
N GLU A 140 -21.76 22.70 -4.02
CA GLU A 140 -23.15 22.98 -3.67
C GLU A 140 -23.60 22.16 -2.44
N PHE A 141 -23.24 20.88 -2.37
CA PHE A 141 -23.47 20.04 -1.20
C PHE A 141 -22.81 20.62 0.05
N LEU A 142 -21.53 21.01 -0.03
CA LEU A 142 -20.80 21.60 1.10
C LEU A 142 -21.37 22.96 1.50
N TYR A 143 -21.76 23.83 0.57
CA TYR A 143 -22.33 25.14 0.88
C TYR A 143 -23.72 25.05 1.51
N ASN A 144 -24.51 24.04 1.14
CA ASN A 144 -25.83 23.78 1.70
C ASN A 144 -25.80 23.24 3.14
N LEU A 145 -24.65 22.76 3.62
CA LEU A 145 -24.49 22.37 5.02
C LEU A 145 -24.48 23.62 5.92
N SER A 146 -24.95 23.46 7.16
CA SER A 146 -24.78 24.52 8.16
C SER A 146 -23.32 24.62 8.58
N ASP A 147 -22.89 25.81 9.02
CA ASP A 147 -21.51 26.04 9.47
C ASP A 147 -21.14 25.11 10.64
N THR A 148 -22.08 24.80 11.53
CA THR A 148 -21.86 23.81 12.60
C THR A 148 -21.59 22.40 12.07
N ILE A 149 -22.34 21.93 11.06
CA ILE A 149 -22.12 20.60 10.47
C ILE A 149 -20.80 20.56 9.71
N LYS A 150 -20.41 21.66 9.03
CA LYS A 150 -19.10 21.76 8.37
C LYS A 150 -17.97 21.65 9.38
N ALA A 151 -18.02 22.44 10.46
CA ALA A 151 -17.00 22.40 11.52
C ALA A 151 -16.92 21.02 12.18
N PHE A 152 -18.06 20.41 12.50
CA PHE A 152 -18.13 19.06 13.06
C PHE A 152 -17.59 17.99 12.11
N SER A 153 -17.93 18.04 10.82
CA SER A 153 -17.46 17.06 9.83
C SER A 153 -15.94 17.15 9.63
N ILE A 154 -15.39 18.37 9.68
CA ILE A 154 -13.96 18.60 9.62
C ILE A 154 -13.27 18.00 10.86
N LEU A 155 -13.78 18.30 12.07
CA LEU A 155 -13.27 17.71 13.31
C LEU A 155 -13.31 16.19 13.30
N LEU A 156 -14.46 15.61 12.94
CA LEU A 156 -14.64 14.16 12.87
C LEU A 156 -13.65 13.51 11.89
N LEU A 157 -13.47 14.11 10.71
CA LEU A 157 -12.53 13.60 9.71
C LEU A 157 -11.08 13.69 10.20
N THR A 158 -10.72 14.79 10.86
CA THR A 158 -9.36 14.98 11.37
C THR A 158 -9.06 14.03 12.51
N ASP A 159 -10.00 13.85 13.43
CA ASP A 159 -9.86 12.92 14.53
C ASP A 159 -9.83 11.46 14.03
N LEU A 160 -10.56 11.12 12.97
CA LEU A 160 -10.52 9.77 12.39
C LEU A 160 -9.20 9.50 11.65
N CYS A 161 -8.71 10.46 10.85
CA CYS A 161 -7.51 10.28 10.02
C CYS A 161 -6.20 10.48 10.76
N ILE A 162 -6.18 11.35 11.77
CA ILE A 162 -4.97 11.80 12.48
C ILE A 162 -5.02 11.36 13.95
N GLY A 163 -6.18 10.91 14.44
CA GLY A 163 -6.38 10.45 15.80
C GLY A 163 -5.26 9.53 16.25
N PHE A 164 -4.47 10.03 17.21
CA PHE A 164 -3.31 9.39 17.81
C PHE A 164 -3.75 8.20 18.67
N HIS A 165 -4.32 7.17 18.07
CA HIS A 165 -4.91 6.08 18.82
C HIS A 165 -3.90 5.00 19.21
N SER A 166 -2.76 4.87 18.51
CA SER A 166 -1.59 4.13 18.99
C SER A 166 -0.40 4.28 18.04
N PRO A 167 0.85 4.43 18.54
CA PRO A 167 2.06 4.27 17.74
C PRO A 167 2.08 2.95 16.96
N HIS A 168 1.47 1.90 17.53
CA HIS A 168 1.36 0.60 16.91
C HIS A 168 0.48 0.60 15.65
N GLY A 169 -0.55 1.45 15.59
CA GLY A 169 -1.37 1.58 14.39
C GLY A 169 -0.56 2.13 13.22
N TRP A 170 0.28 3.13 13.49
CA TRP A 170 1.22 3.68 12.51
C TRP A 170 2.32 2.70 12.13
N GLU A 171 2.82 1.92 13.08
CA GLU A 171 3.80 0.86 12.85
C GLU A 171 3.28 -0.20 11.89
N LEU A 172 2.04 -0.67 12.10
CA LEU A 172 1.39 -1.62 11.20
C LEU A 172 1.14 -1.03 9.82
N MET A 173 0.65 0.22 9.74
CA MET A 173 0.40 0.89 8.46
C MET A 173 1.69 1.10 7.65
N ILE A 174 2.72 1.68 8.29
CA ILE A 174 4.01 1.94 7.66
C ILE A 174 4.71 0.62 7.33
N GLY A 175 4.66 -0.36 8.24
CA GLY A 175 5.23 -1.69 8.03
C GLY A 175 4.60 -2.44 6.84
N SER A 176 3.28 -2.34 6.67
CA SER A 176 2.58 -2.93 5.52
C SER A 176 3.06 -2.30 4.21
N VAL A 177 3.08 -0.97 4.14
CA VAL A 177 3.57 -0.26 2.94
C VAL A 177 5.02 -0.61 2.66
N TYR A 178 5.87 -0.61 3.69
CA TYR A 178 7.29 -0.92 3.57
C TYR A 178 7.54 -2.34 3.04
N LYS A 179 6.73 -3.31 3.46
CA LYS A 179 6.73 -4.70 2.97
C LYS A 179 6.25 -4.79 1.51
N ASP A 180 5.19 -4.08 1.15
CA ASP A 180 4.65 -4.09 -0.23
C ASP A 180 5.64 -3.52 -1.26
N PHE A 181 6.49 -2.59 -0.84
CA PHE A 181 7.60 -2.09 -1.68
C PHE A 181 8.80 -3.06 -1.77
N GLY A 182 8.79 -4.17 -1.04
CA GLY A 182 9.84 -5.20 -1.09
C GLY A 182 11.14 -4.81 -0.36
N PHE A 183 11.10 -3.82 0.53
CA PHE A 183 12.27 -3.44 1.33
C PHE A 183 12.43 -4.38 2.53
N ALA A 184 13.69 -4.70 2.89
CA ALA A 184 13.97 -5.51 4.08
C ALA A 184 13.64 -4.73 5.35
N HIS A 185 12.92 -5.39 6.26
CA HIS A 185 12.43 -4.80 7.50
C HIS A 185 13.57 -4.16 8.29
N ASN A 186 13.49 -2.84 8.48
CA ASN A 186 14.46 -2.08 9.26
C ASN A 186 13.72 -1.31 10.35
N ASP A 187 13.74 -1.86 11.55
CA ASP A 187 13.02 -1.35 12.72
C ASP A 187 13.40 0.10 13.05
N GLN A 188 14.64 0.51 12.77
CA GLN A 188 15.09 1.88 13.03
C GLN A 188 14.45 2.90 12.08
N ILE A 189 14.34 2.54 10.79
CA ILE A 189 13.68 3.41 9.80
C ILE A 189 12.18 3.48 10.07
N ILE A 190 11.56 2.33 10.36
CA ILE A 190 10.13 2.26 10.67
C ILE A 190 9.82 3.06 11.94
N SER A 191 10.58 2.88 13.02
CA SER A 191 10.41 3.64 14.26
C SER A 191 10.62 5.15 14.07
N GLY A 192 11.61 5.55 13.26
CA GLY A 192 11.83 6.95 12.90
C GLY A 192 10.66 7.57 12.13
N LEU A 193 10.08 6.81 11.18
CA LEU A 193 8.90 7.24 10.44
C LEU A 193 7.65 7.27 11.33
N VAL A 194 7.42 6.26 12.16
CA VAL A 194 6.28 6.19 13.10
C VAL A 194 6.29 7.35 14.09
N SER A 195 7.47 7.81 14.52
CA SER A 195 7.57 8.95 15.44
C SER A 195 7.43 10.31 14.77
N THR A 196 7.92 10.45 13.53
CA THR A 196 8.00 11.76 12.86
C THR A 196 6.80 12.04 11.95
N PHE A 197 6.36 11.03 11.21
CA PHE A 197 5.34 11.17 10.17
C PHE A 197 3.97 11.61 10.71
N PRO A 198 3.45 11.05 11.82
CA PRO A 198 2.16 11.48 12.36
C PRO A 198 2.16 12.95 12.80
N VAL A 199 3.27 13.42 13.39
CA VAL A 199 3.41 14.80 13.87
C VAL A 199 3.45 15.79 12.70
N ILE A 200 4.19 15.45 11.63
CA ILE A 200 4.22 16.27 10.42
C ILE A 200 2.82 16.31 9.78
N LEU A 201 2.16 15.16 9.68
CA LEU A 201 0.83 15.05 9.09
C LEU A 201 -0.18 15.90 9.87
N ASP A 202 -0.20 15.79 11.20
CA ASP A 202 -1.04 16.60 12.09
C ASP A 202 -0.83 18.11 11.87
N THR A 203 0.43 18.55 11.78
CA THR A 203 0.77 19.96 11.58
C THR A 203 0.28 20.47 10.22
N ILE A 204 0.48 19.68 9.15
CA ILE A 204 0.03 20.03 7.79
C ILE A 204 -1.50 20.12 7.75
N PHE A 205 -2.21 19.16 8.34
CA PHE A 205 -3.66 19.16 8.36
C PHE A 205 -4.22 20.33 9.17
N LYS A 206 -3.73 20.57 10.39
CA LYS A 206 -4.12 21.74 11.20
C LYS A 206 -3.94 23.05 10.44
N TYR A 207 -2.79 23.22 9.79
CA TYR A 207 -2.54 24.40 8.96
C TYR A 207 -3.50 24.52 7.77
N TRP A 208 -3.75 23.41 7.06
CA TRP A 208 -4.65 23.41 5.91
C TRP A 208 -6.09 23.70 6.33
N ILE A 209 -6.56 23.11 7.42
CA ILE A 209 -7.88 23.37 8.00
C ILE A 209 -8.00 24.85 8.36
N PHE A 210 -7.05 25.39 9.12
CA PHE A 210 -7.06 26.80 9.49
C PHE A 210 -7.14 27.72 8.27
N ARG A 211 -6.35 27.44 7.22
CA ARG A 211 -6.37 28.20 5.96
C ARG A 211 -7.69 28.05 5.21
N TYR A 212 -8.26 26.85 5.20
CA TYR A 212 -9.53 26.55 4.54
C TYR A 212 -10.70 27.24 5.25
N LEU A 213 -10.83 27.07 6.56
CA LEU A 213 -11.88 27.67 7.38
C LEU A 213 -11.88 29.20 7.26
N ASN A 214 -10.69 29.83 7.34
CA ASN A 214 -10.53 31.28 7.16
C ASN A 214 -10.95 31.78 5.78
N ARG A 215 -10.81 30.96 4.73
CA ARG A 215 -11.24 31.32 3.38
C ARG A 215 -12.76 31.22 3.21
N VAL A 216 -13.41 30.30 3.94
CA VAL A 216 -14.85 30.05 3.82
C VAL A 216 -15.65 31.03 4.67
N SER A 217 -15.35 31.13 5.97
CA SER A 217 -15.98 32.12 6.86
C SER A 217 -15.21 32.27 8.18
N PRO A 218 -14.97 33.50 8.67
CA PRO A 218 -14.40 33.74 9.99
C PRO A 218 -15.23 33.15 11.14
N SER A 219 -16.57 33.08 10.99
CA SER A 219 -17.46 32.50 12.02
C SER A 219 -17.21 31.01 12.23
N LEU A 220 -16.85 30.29 11.16
CA LEU A 220 -16.57 28.86 11.17
C LEU A 220 -15.30 28.53 11.97
N VAL A 221 -14.30 29.41 11.92
CA VAL A 221 -13.06 29.30 12.70
C VAL A 221 -13.33 29.42 14.20
N VAL A 222 -14.20 30.34 14.60
CA VAL A 222 -14.59 30.52 16.01
C VAL A 222 -15.35 29.28 16.51
N ILE A 223 -16.27 28.75 15.72
CA ILE A 223 -17.01 27.53 16.07
C ILE A 223 -16.05 26.34 16.18
N TYR A 224 -15.14 26.17 15.21
CA TYR A 224 -14.14 25.11 15.25
C TYR A 224 -13.27 25.18 16.51
N HIS A 225 -12.75 26.37 16.86
CA HIS A 225 -11.99 26.54 18.10
C HIS A 225 -12.83 26.21 19.34
N SER A 226 -14.09 26.69 19.41
CA SER A 226 -14.97 26.39 20.55
C SER A 226 -15.37 24.92 20.69
N MET A 227 -15.28 24.14 19.62
CA MET A 227 -15.59 22.70 19.61
C MET A 227 -14.33 21.83 19.81
N ASN A 228 -13.14 22.40 19.58
CA ASN A 228 -11.86 21.73 19.70
C ASN A 228 -11.18 21.97 21.06
N ASP A 229 -11.52 23.07 21.74
CA ASP A 229 -11.18 23.35 23.15
C ASP A 229 -12.06 22.54 24.11
#